data_AF-F2S4K7-F1
#
_entry.id   AF-F2S4K7-F1
#
_cell.length_a   1.000
_cell.length_b   1.000
_cell.length_c   1.000
_cell.angle_alpha   90.00
_cell.angle_beta   90.00
_cell.angle_gamma   90.00
#
_symmetry.space_group_name_H-M   'P 1'
#
loop_
_entity.id
_entity.type
_entity.pdbx_description
1 polymer ?
#
loop_
_entity_poly.entity_id
_entity_poly.type
_entity_poly.pdbx_seq_one_letter_code
_entity_poly.pdbx_strand_id
1 'polypeptide(L)'
;MAHKPEQKEGSSPDSSNILSPQTRPTERSSSPGDACPPFWAPGDRPGYKGVLDQHRRKMRLFRSIRLDAKQLRHVLTFTQHNYSPEGVEWTPDILFAYVPRTFEGATTTEIIAGQALFHAITPSLDAIFQSTHSNVLALNKSPRYIVFEFFWNGSPPVVPVELQDLPNIKLTHEEPEEIYPDAVEAGCRARVRADRGGPLIQERGTH
;
A
#
# COMPACT_ATOMS: atom_id res chain seq x y z
N MET A 1 -41.07 19.09 -35.94
CA MET A 1 -39.64 18.73 -35.77
C MET A 1 -39.29 19.03 -34.32
N ALA A 2 -38.95 17.99 -33.57
CA ALA A 2 -38.86 18.04 -32.11
C ALA A 2 -37.51 18.60 -31.64
N HIS A 3 -37.57 19.42 -30.58
CA HIS A 3 -36.45 20.01 -29.88
C HIS A 3 -35.54 18.93 -29.27
N LYS A 4 -34.22 19.10 -29.43
CA LYS A 4 -33.18 18.32 -28.75
C LYS A 4 -32.58 19.21 -27.66
N PRO A 5 -32.71 18.89 -26.37
CA PRO A 5 -32.04 19.65 -25.33
C PRO A 5 -30.61 19.12 -25.13
N GLU A 6 -29.67 20.07 -25.04
CA GLU A 6 -28.35 19.87 -24.44
C GLU A 6 -28.50 19.59 -22.94
N GLN A 7 -27.83 18.55 -22.45
CA GLN A 7 -27.51 18.41 -21.03
C GLN A 7 -25.99 18.34 -20.89
N LYS A 8 -25.43 19.42 -20.33
CA LYS A 8 -24.23 19.37 -19.50
C LYS A 8 -24.65 18.75 -18.18
N GLU A 9 -23.95 17.71 -17.75
CA GLU A 9 -23.74 17.43 -16.34
C GLU A 9 -22.43 16.65 -16.21
N GLY A 10 -21.49 17.26 -15.49
CA GLY A 10 -20.34 16.54 -14.98
C GLY A 10 -20.79 15.63 -13.85
N SER A 11 -20.16 14.47 -13.76
CA SER A 11 -19.90 13.85 -12.46
C SER A 11 -18.76 12.88 -12.67
N SER A 12 -17.60 13.25 -12.10
CA SER A 12 -16.52 12.32 -11.83
C SER A 12 -17.02 11.26 -10.86
N PRO A 13 -16.68 9.98 -11.07
CA PRO A 13 -16.35 9.13 -9.96
C PRO A 13 -14.87 8.81 -10.04
N ASP A 14 -14.12 9.41 -9.12
CA ASP A 14 -12.94 8.81 -8.52
C ASP A 14 -13.24 7.33 -8.27
N SER A 15 -12.64 6.49 -9.10
CA SER A 15 -12.45 5.09 -8.79
C SER A 15 -10.96 4.92 -8.69
N SER A 16 -10.50 4.99 -7.44
CA SER A 16 -9.21 4.51 -6.98
C SER A 16 -8.98 3.10 -7.52
N ASN A 17 -8.37 3.03 -8.70
CA ASN A 17 -7.83 1.81 -9.28
C ASN A 17 -6.65 1.41 -8.40
N ILE A 18 -6.93 0.65 -7.34
CA ILE A 18 -5.91 -0.07 -6.59
C ILE A 18 -5.24 -1.00 -7.60
N LEU A 19 -4.06 -0.59 -8.07
CA LEU A 19 -3.28 -1.33 -9.05
C LEU A 19 -2.92 -2.68 -8.44
N SER A 20 -3.58 -3.75 -8.87
CA SER A 20 -3.09 -5.10 -8.60
C SER A 20 -1.85 -5.33 -9.48
N PRO A 21 -0.71 -5.73 -8.91
CA PRO A 21 0.51 -5.91 -9.68
C PRO A 21 0.35 -7.09 -10.64
N GLN A 22 0.09 -6.80 -11.92
CA GLN A 22 0.21 -7.79 -12.99
C GLN A 22 1.69 -7.96 -13.32
N THR A 23 2.15 -9.21 -13.36
CA THR A 23 3.52 -9.60 -13.74
C THR A 23 3.40 -10.54 -14.92
N ARG A 24 4.05 -10.23 -16.05
CA ARG A 24 4.08 -11.13 -17.21
C ARG A 24 5.06 -12.29 -16.98
N PRO A 25 4.67 -13.54 -17.25
CA PRO A 25 5.62 -14.60 -17.53
C PRO A 25 6.12 -14.51 -18.98
N THR A 26 7.42 -14.78 -19.18
CA THR A 26 7.94 -15.15 -20.49
C THR A 26 7.63 -16.63 -20.71
N GLU A 27 6.59 -16.93 -21.49
CA GLU A 27 6.10 -18.31 -21.67
C GLU A 27 7.08 -19.17 -22.49
N ARG A 28 7.61 -20.24 -21.89
CA ARG A 28 7.94 -21.46 -22.62
C ARG A 28 6.95 -22.55 -22.20
N SER A 29 6.15 -22.96 -23.16
CA SER A 29 5.17 -24.05 -23.09
C SER A 29 5.77 -25.30 -22.46
N SER A 30 5.08 -25.88 -21.47
CA SER A 30 5.30 -27.27 -21.06
C SER A 30 3.98 -27.99 -20.80
N SER A 31 3.94 -29.23 -21.28
CA SER A 31 2.84 -30.19 -21.42
C SER A 31 2.20 -30.62 -20.07
N PRO A 32 0.92 -31.06 -20.02
CA PRO A 32 0.27 -31.46 -18.79
C PRO A 32 0.60 -32.93 -18.44
N GLY A 33 1.31 -33.12 -17.33
CA GLY A 33 1.48 -34.41 -16.66
C GLY A 33 2.20 -34.22 -15.33
N ASP A 34 1.48 -34.35 -14.21
CA ASP A 34 1.99 -34.33 -12.82
C ASP A 34 2.94 -33.17 -12.45
N ALA A 35 2.83 -32.03 -13.12
CA ALA A 35 3.59 -30.86 -12.75
C ALA A 35 3.06 -30.32 -11.41
N CYS A 36 3.90 -30.40 -10.37
CA CYS A 36 3.65 -29.70 -9.12
C CYS A 36 3.34 -28.22 -9.43
N PRO A 37 2.31 -27.62 -8.81
CA PRO A 37 1.97 -26.23 -9.09
C PRO A 37 3.16 -25.30 -8.81
N PRO A 38 3.24 -24.12 -9.46
CA PRO A 38 4.38 -23.21 -9.31
C PRO A 38 4.68 -22.92 -7.84
N PHE A 39 5.94 -22.93 -7.39
CA PHE A 39 6.34 -22.67 -5.99
C PHE A 39 5.94 -23.74 -4.95
N TRP A 40 5.61 -24.94 -5.41
CA TRP A 40 5.45 -26.12 -4.55
C TRP A 40 6.80 -26.59 -3.97
N ALA A 41 6.80 -27.09 -2.74
CA ALA A 41 7.94 -27.75 -2.12
C ALA A 41 7.61 -29.23 -1.80
N PRO A 42 8.62 -30.12 -1.77
CA PRO A 42 8.40 -31.54 -1.47
C PRO A 42 7.70 -31.83 -0.13
N GLY A 43 7.80 -30.92 0.84
CA GLY A 43 7.16 -31.04 2.15
C GLY A 43 5.70 -30.54 2.23
N ASP A 44 5.14 -30.04 1.12
CA ASP A 44 3.77 -29.50 1.12
C ASP A 44 2.73 -30.62 1.25
N ARG A 45 1.72 -30.36 2.10
CA ARG A 45 0.65 -31.34 2.37
C ARG A 45 -0.28 -31.47 1.16
N PRO A 46 -0.89 -32.65 0.92
CA PRO A 46 -1.81 -32.80 -0.21
C PRO A 46 -3.08 -31.95 -0.06
N GLY A 47 -3.70 -31.62 -1.19
CA GLY A 47 -4.96 -30.89 -1.26
C GLY A 47 -4.87 -29.43 -0.78
N TYR A 48 -5.96 -28.91 -0.22
CA TYR A 48 -6.06 -27.51 0.22
C TYR A 48 -4.99 -27.10 1.25
N LYS A 49 -4.51 -28.06 2.06
CA LYS A 49 -3.45 -27.79 3.06
C LYS A 49 -2.14 -27.37 2.40
N GLY A 50 -1.78 -27.96 1.26
CA GLY A 50 -0.57 -27.58 0.51
C GLY A 50 -0.68 -26.19 -0.10
N VAL A 51 -1.87 -25.79 -0.56
CA VAL A 51 -2.12 -24.42 -1.03
C VAL A 51 -1.89 -23.40 0.10
N LEU A 52 -2.33 -23.73 1.33
CA LEU A 52 -2.05 -22.88 2.49
C LEU A 52 -0.56 -22.86 2.86
N ASP A 53 0.14 -23.98 2.76
CA ASP A 53 1.57 -24.07 3.03
C ASP A 53 2.38 -23.22 2.04
N GLN A 54 2.04 -23.32 0.75
CA GLN A 54 2.57 -22.50 -0.33
C GLN A 54 2.27 -21.01 -0.10
N HIS A 55 1.03 -20.64 0.25
CA HIS A 55 0.66 -19.25 0.53
C HIS A 55 1.49 -18.68 1.69
N ARG A 56 1.63 -19.42 2.80
CA ARG A 56 2.44 -19.03 3.95
C ARG A 56 3.92 -18.89 3.58
N ARG A 57 4.47 -19.82 2.80
CA ARG A 57 5.84 -19.73 2.27
C ARG A 57 6.02 -18.48 1.43
N LYS A 58 5.09 -18.19 0.53
CA LYS A 58 5.11 -16.99 -0.32
C LYS A 58 5.10 -15.71 0.52
N MET A 59 4.28 -15.64 1.56
CA MET A 59 4.27 -14.50 2.48
C MET A 59 5.59 -14.35 3.26
N ARG A 60 6.24 -15.46 3.64
CA ARG A 60 7.58 -15.41 4.25
C ARG A 60 8.64 -14.95 3.26
N LEU A 61 8.60 -15.41 2.00
CA LEU A 61 9.49 -14.92 0.95
C LEU A 61 9.34 -13.41 0.78
N PHE A 62 8.11 -12.90 0.65
CA PHE A 62 7.84 -11.47 0.47
C PHE A 62 8.40 -10.62 1.62
N ARG A 63 8.29 -11.11 2.85
CA ARG A 63 8.81 -10.43 4.06
C ARG A 63 10.33 -10.56 4.23
N SER A 64 10.96 -11.54 3.58
CA SER A 64 12.39 -11.79 3.70
C SER A 64 13.25 -10.84 2.88
N ILE A 65 12.68 -10.25 1.82
CA ILE A 65 13.39 -9.33 0.94
C ILE A 65 13.34 -7.93 1.54
N ARG A 66 14.51 -7.34 1.75
CA ARG A 66 14.67 -5.94 2.14
C ARG A 66 15.71 -5.31 1.23
N LEU A 67 15.33 -4.23 0.58
CA LEU A 67 16.19 -3.51 -0.35
C LEU A 67 16.80 -2.31 0.36
N ASP A 68 18.11 -2.12 0.25
CA ASP A 68 18.75 -0.87 0.66
C ASP A 68 18.49 0.27 -0.36
N ALA A 69 18.97 1.48 -0.09
CA ALA A 69 18.76 2.64 -0.96
C ALA A 69 19.36 2.46 -2.38
N LYS A 70 20.52 1.80 -2.51
CA LYS A 70 21.16 1.52 -3.81
C LYS A 70 20.34 0.50 -4.61
N GLN A 71 19.90 -0.55 -3.94
CA GLN A 71 19.09 -1.61 -4.52
C GLN A 71 17.71 -1.08 -4.94
N LEU A 72 17.07 -0.24 -4.10
CA LEU A 72 15.84 0.46 -4.44
C LEU A 72 16.02 1.36 -5.66
N ARG A 73 17.10 2.15 -5.72
CA ARG A 73 17.38 2.98 -6.91
C ARG A 73 17.45 2.13 -8.18
N HIS A 74 18.14 1.00 -8.13
CA HIS A 74 18.24 0.10 -9.27
C HIS A 74 16.86 -0.47 -9.68
N VAL A 75 16.09 -1.00 -8.72
CA VAL A 75 14.77 -1.57 -8.98
C VAL A 75 13.78 -0.52 -9.47
N LEU A 76 13.72 0.65 -8.84
CA LEU A 76 12.82 1.74 -9.24
C LEU A 76 13.18 2.28 -10.62
N THR A 77 14.46 2.46 -10.92
CA THR A 77 14.87 2.88 -12.28
C THR A 77 14.46 1.82 -13.30
N PHE A 78 14.61 0.54 -12.99
CA PHE A 78 14.16 -0.53 -13.87
C PHE A 78 12.65 -0.51 -14.08
N THR A 79 11.85 -0.43 -13.01
CA THR A 79 10.38 -0.43 -13.14
C THR A 79 9.88 0.78 -13.91
N GLN A 80 10.54 1.94 -13.79
CA GLN A 80 10.18 3.13 -14.57
C GLN A 80 10.32 2.90 -16.08
N HIS A 81 11.39 2.25 -16.53
CA HIS A 81 11.67 2.06 -17.96
C HIS A 81 10.96 0.84 -18.57
N ASN A 82 10.56 -0.12 -17.74
CA ASN A 82 9.97 -1.39 -18.18
C ASN A 82 8.49 -1.54 -17.77
N TYR A 83 7.83 -0.44 -17.42
CA TYR A 83 6.39 -0.46 -17.10
C TYR A 83 5.55 -0.40 -18.38
N SER A 84 4.62 -1.35 -18.53
CA SER A 84 3.59 -1.39 -19.56
C SER A 84 2.18 -1.33 -18.95
N PRO A 85 1.13 -1.11 -19.75
CA PRO A 85 -0.26 -1.21 -19.27
C PRO A 85 -0.58 -2.55 -18.57
N GLU A 86 0.10 -3.63 -18.95
CA GLU A 86 -0.03 -4.99 -18.41
C GLU A 86 0.89 -5.25 -17.21
N GLY A 87 1.67 -4.27 -16.76
CA GLY A 87 2.55 -4.35 -15.60
C GLY A 87 4.03 -4.19 -15.93
N VAL A 88 4.90 -4.55 -14.98
CA VAL A 88 6.35 -4.46 -15.17
C VAL A 88 6.85 -5.68 -15.94
N GLU A 89 7.56 -5.46 -17.03
CA GLU A 89 8.26 -6.50 -17.80
C GLU A 89 9.58 -6.84 -17.10
N TRP A 90 9.54 -7.83 -16.22
CA TRP A 90 10.69 -8.28 -15.45
C TRP A 90 11.66 -9.11 -16.28
N THR A 91 12.97 -8.95 -16.02
CA THR A 91 14.01 -9.83 -16.57
C THR A 91 14.59 -10.73 -15.48
N PRO A 92 15.04 -11.96 -15.82
CA PRO A 92 15.67 -12.85 -14.85
C PRO A 92 16.85 -12.21 -14.10
N ASP A 93 17.61 -11.34 -14.76
CA ASP A 93 18.78 -10.70 -14.18
C ASP A 93 18.42 -9.80 -13.00
N ILE A 94 17.41 -8.93 -13.13
CA ILE A 94 17.00 -8.07 -12.02
C ILE A 94 16.26 -8.85 -10.93
N LEU A 95 15.46 -9.85 -11.32
CA LEU A 95 14.72 -10.68 -10.37
C LEU A 95 15.66 -11.44 -9.45
N PHE A 96 16.59 -12.20 -10.03
CA PHE A 96 17.45 -13.10 -9.27
C PHE A 96 18.71 -12.44 -8.73
N ALA A 97 18.91 -11.14 -8.98
CA ALA A 97 19.84 -10.32 -8.20
C ALA A 97 19.36 -10.10 -6.75
N TYR A 98 18.04 -10.08 -6.53
CA TYR A 98 17.44 -9.71 -5.23
C TYR A 98 16.52 -10.78 -4.63
N VAL A 99 16.02 -11.70 -5.44
CA VAL A 99 15.15 -12.79 -5.01
C VAL A 99 15.89 -14.12 -5.14
N PRO A 100 15.89 -14.98 -4.12
CA PRO A 100 16.55 -16.27 -4.21
C PRO A 100 15.84 -17.19 -5.22
N ARG A 101 16.63 -17.93 -6.01
CA ARG A 101 16.13 -18.92 -6.99
C ARG A 101 15.40 -20.10 -6.35
N THR A 102 15.69 -20.37 -5.08
CA THR A 102 15.01 -21.37 -4.26
C THR A 102 14.72 -20.79 -2.88
N PHE A 103 13.56 -21.13 -2.30
CA PHE A 103 13.18 -20.67 -0.97
C PHE A 103 12.41 -21.77 -0.24
N GLU A 104 12.89 -22.18 0.93
CA GLU A 104 12.28 -23.24 1.74
C GLU A 104 11.93 -24.52 0.94
N GLY A 105 12.85 -24.93 0.07
CA GLY A 105 12.70 -26.14 -0.77
C GLY A 105 11.79 -25.99 -2.00
N ALA A 106 11.21 -24.80 -2.24
CA ALA A 106 10.47 -24.50 -3.46
C ALA A 106 11.35 -23.74 -4.47
N THR A 107 11.15 -24.02 -5.77
CA THR A 107 11.75 -23.23 -6.85
C THR A 107 10.99 -21.93 -7.05
N THR A 108 11.70 -20.81 -6.99
CA THR A 108 11.14 -19.48 -7.24
C THR A 108 11.08 -19.23 -8.75
N THR A 109 9.88 -19.27 -9.32
CA THR A 109 9.67 -18.91 -10.73
C THR A 109 9.77 -17.40 -10.94
N GLU A 110 9.96 -16.94 -12.18
CA GLU A 110 10.00 -15.51 -12.51
C GLU A 110 8.73 -14.77 -12.07
N ILE A 111 7.57 -15.39 -12.17
CA ILE A 111 6.29 -14.82 -11.69
C ILE A 111 6.37 -14.55 -10.18
N ILE A 112 6.80 -15.55 -9.40
CA ILE A 112 6.88 -15.42 -7.94
C ILE A 112 7.97 -14.42 -7.57
N ALA A 113 9.10 -14.41 -8.27
CA ALA A 113 10.16 -13.46 -8.04
C ALA A 113 9.74 -12.02 -8.37
N GLY A 114 9.04 -11.80 -9.49
CA GLY A 114 8.51 -10.48 -9.86
C GLY A 114 7.52 -9.96 -8.84
N GLN A 115 6.62 -10.83 -8.36
CA GLN A 115 5.71 -10.46 -7.27
C GLN A 115 6.49 -10.15 -5.98
N ALA A 116 7.44 -11.00 -5.59
CA ALA A 116 8.20 -10.83 -4.36
C ALA A 116 9.02 -9.53 -4.38
N LEU A 117 9.69 -9.24 -5.50
CA LEU A 117 10.49 -8.04 -5.67
C LEU A 117 9.61 -6.79 -5.68
N PHE A 118 8.48 -6.80 -6.38
CA PHE A 118 7.53 -5.69 -6.37
C PHE A 118 6.98 -5.41 -4.96
N HIS A 119 6.57 -6.47 -4.25
CA HIS A 119 6.07 -6.36 -2.87
C HIS A 119 7.14 -5.90 -1.87
N ALA A 120 8.43 -6.06 -2.18
CA ALA A 120 9.51 -5.60 -1.32
C ALA A 120 9.77 -4.09 -1.43
N ILE A 121 9.33 -3.42 -2.50
CA ILE A 121 9.62 -1.99 -2.73
C ILE A 121 9.01 -1.13 -1.61
N THR A 122 7.70 -1.25 -1.39
CA THR A 122 6.98 -0.44 -0.40
C THR A 122 7.56 -0.58 1.02
N PRO A 123 7.68 -1.78 1.62
CA PRO A 123 8.25 -1.91 2.96
C PRO A 123 9.70 -1.43 3.07
N SER A 124 10.47 -1.51 1.98
CA SER A 124 11.86 -1.03 1.96
C SER A 124 11.90 0.50 1.93
N LEU A 125 11.00 1.15 1.18
CA LEU A 125 10.86 2.61 1.21
C LEU A 125 10.32 3.11 2.55
N ASP A 126 9.34 2.42 3.15
CA ASP A 126 8.80 2.76 4.48
C ASP A 126 9.90 2.69 5.56
N ALA A 127 10.84 1.74 5.44
CA ALA A 127 11.97 1.64 6.35
C ALA A 127 12.96 2.80 6.24
N ILE A 128 13.02 3.48 5.09
CA ILE A 128 13.84 4.66 4.84
C ILE A 128 13.10 5.94 5.28
N PHE A 129 11.85 6.09 4.86
CA PHE A 129 11.03 7.28 5.11
C PHE A 129 10.20 7.17 6.40
N GLN A 130 10.88 6.90 7.53
CA GLN A 130 10.23 6.61 8.82
C GLN A 130 9.39 7.77 9.38
N SER A 131 9.62 9.00 8.93
CA SER A 131 8.87 10.19 9.35
C SER A 131 7.60 10.44 8.52
N THR A 132 7.29 9.58 7.55
CA THR A 132 6.07 9.65 6.74
C THR A 132 4.96 8.83 7.39
N HIS A 133 3.70 9.28 7.34
CA HIS A 133 2.57 8.60 7.99
C HIS A 133 1.73 7.76 7.04
N SER A 134 1.81 8.02 5.74
CA SER A 134 1.08 7.27 4.74
C SER A 134 1.86 7.17 3.44
N ASN A 135 1.56 6.11 2.68
CA ASN A 135 2.06 5.91 1.35
C ASN A 135 0.93 5.49 0.41
N VAL A 136 0.98 5.96 -0.83
CA VAL A 136 0.01 5.62 -1.87
C VAL A 136 0.76 5.24 -3.14
N LEU A 137 0.26 4.18 -3.79
CA LEU A 137 0.68 3.82 -5.13
C LEU A 137 -0.16 4.61 -6.15
N ALA A 138 0.49 5.52 -6.85
CA ALA A 138 -0.10 6.28 -7.95
C ALA A 138 0.48 5.82 -9.29
N LEU A 139 -0.21 6.18 -10.37
CA LEU A 139 0.24 5.92 -11.74
C LEU A 139 0.43 7.27 -12.44
N ASN A 140 1.66 7.59 -12.85
CA ASN A 140 1.86 8.64 -13.82
C ASN A 140 1.33 8.15 -15.17
N LYS A 141 0.53 8.98 -15.85
CA LYS A 141 -0.09 8.63 -17.14
C LYS A 141 0.81 8.96 -18.32
N SER A 142 1.70 9.94 -18.21
CA SER A 142 2.55 10.41 -19.31
C SER A 142 3.87 11.03 -18.81
N PRO A 143 5.02 10.34 -18.97
CA PRO A 143 5.16 8.95 -19.40
C PRO A 143 4.54 7.99 -18.36
N ARG A 144 4.21 6.76 -18.79
CA ARG A 144 3.47 5.83 -17.94
C ARG A 144 4.40 5.07 -16.98
N TYR A 145 4.30 5.31 -15.68
CA TYR A 145 5.09 4.60 -14.65
C TYR A 145 4.44 4.68 -13.27
N ILE A 146 4.83 3.77 -12.37
CA ILE A 146 4.35 3.72 -10.98
C ILE A 146 5.07 4.77 -10.15
N VAL A 147 4.32 5.51 -9.34
CA VAL A 147 4.81 6.49 -8.37
C VAL A 147 4.47 6.02 -6.96
N PHE A 148 5.47 6.01 -6.09
CA PHE A 148 5.32 5.79 -4.65
C PHE A 148 5.26 7.17 -3.99
N GLU A 149 4.06 7.58 -3.59
CA GLU A 149 3.83 8.88 -2.96
C GLU A 149 3.80 8.71 -1.44
N PHE A 150 4.58 9.52 -0.73
CA PHE A 150 4.63 9.55 0.73
C PHE A 150 4.25 10.93 1.24
N PHE A 151 3.53 10.93 2.36
CA PHE A 151 3.04 12.12 3.02
C PHE A 151 3.71 12.27 4.39
N TRP A 152 4.09 13.50 4.75
CA TRP A 152 4.58 13.82 6.10
C TRP A 152 3.99 15.13 6.59
N ASN A 153 3.90 15.21 7.92
CA ASN A 153 3.57 16.44 8.64
C ASN A 153 4.79 16.81 9.50
N GLY A 154 5.15 18.09 9.56
CA GLY A 154 6.24 18.56 10.41
C GLY A 154 7.62 18.40 9.78
N SER A 155 8.50 17.60 10.38
CA SER A 155 9.89 17.51 9.93
C SER A 155 10.02 16.78 8.58
N PRO A 156 10.74 17.36 7.60
CA PRO A 156 10.87 16.76 6.29
C PRO A 156 11.64 15.43 6.36
N PRO A 157 11.21 14.40 5.60
CA PRO A 157 11.93 13.14 5.52
C PRO A 157 13.31 13.34 4.90
N VAL A 158 14.31 12.67 5.47
CA VAL A 158 15.67 12.65 4.91
C VAL A 158 15.68 11.71 3.71
N VAL A 159 16.04 12.23 2.54
CA VAL A 159 16.15 11.45 1.29
C VAL A 159 17.60 11.00 1.09
N PRO A 160 17.89 9.69 1.12
CA PRO A 160 19.22 9.17 0.79
C PRO A 160 19.67 9.63 -0.60
N VAL A 161 20.97 9.89 -0.76
CA VAL A 161 21.54 10.42 -2.01
C VAL A 161 21.22 9.54 -3.22
N GLU A 162 21.14 8.23 -3.03
CA GLU A 162 20.80 7.28 -4.08
C GLU A 162 19.36 7.43 -4.62
N LEU A 163 18.45 7.89 -3.77
CA LEU A 163 17.03 8.03 -4.09
C LEU A 163 16.64 9.44 -4.53
N GLN A 164 17.60 10.38 -4.55
CA GLN A 164 17.37 11.72 -5.07
C GLN A 164 17.05 11.68 -6.57
N ASP A 165 16.23 12.63 -7.02
CA ASP A 165 15.84 12.82 -8.42
C ASP A 165 15.12 11.61 -9.07
N LEU A 166 14.53 10.73 -8.26
CA LEU A 166 13.68 9.65 -8.74
C LEU A 166 12.25 10.13 -8.98
N PRO A 167 11.75 10.15 -10.24
CA PRO A 167 10.40 10.63 -10.53
C PRO A 167 9.29 9.71 -10.00
N ASN A 168 9.64 8.46 -9.72
CA ASN A 168 8.78 7.43 -9.13
C ASN A 168 8.75 7.47 -7.59
N ILE A 169 9.43 8.43 -6.95
CA ILE A 169 9.23 8.75 -5.53
C ILE A 169 8.66 10.17 -5.47
N LYS A 170 7.48 10.31 -4.88
CA LYS A 170 6.88 11.62 -4.62
C LYS A 170 6.78 11.85 -3.13
N LEU A 171 7.24 13.01 -2.73
CA LEU A 171 7.24 13.44 -1.35
C LEU A 171 6.32 14.67 -1.26
N THR A 172 5.20 14.55 -0.55
CA THR A 172 4.21 15.61 -0.33
C THR A 172 4.11 16.02 1.16
N HIS A 173 4.30 17.30 1.46
CA HIS A 173 4.02 17.84 2.80
C HIS A 173 2.52 18.06 2.96
N GLU A 174 1.94 17.52 4.04
CA GLU A 174 0.56 17.78 4.44
C GLU A 174 0.55 18.78 5.60
N GLU A 175 -0.13 19.91 5.39
CA GLU A 175 -0.41 20.83 6.48
C GLU A 175 -1.44 20.17 7.41
N PRO A 176 -1.25 20.23 8.74
CA PRO A 176 -2.23 19.68 9.66
C PRO A 176 -3.57 20.41 9.46
N GLU A 177 -4.67 19.64 9.33
CA GLU A 177 -6.01 20.23 9.32
C GLU A 177 -6.17 21.12 10.56
N GLU A 178 -6.54 22.38 10.36
CA GLU A 178 -6.91 23.27 11.45
C GLU A 178 -8.12 22.68 12.17
N ILE A 179 -7.87 22.02 13.31
CA ILE A 179 -8.94 21.61 14.21
C ILE A 179 -9.47 22.90 14.85
N TYR A 180 -10.56 23.43 14.31
CA TYR A 180 -11.28 24.54 14.91
C TYR A 180 -11.78 24.12 16.31
N PRO A 181 -11.38 24.81 17.39
CA PRO A 181 -11.71 24.43 18.77
C PRO A 181 -13.20 24.55 19.11
N ASP A 182 -14.01 25.15 18.25
CA ASP A 182 -15.45 25.42 18.50
C ASP A 182 -16.31 24.14 18.58
N ALA A 183 -15.78 22.97 18.22
CA ALA A 183 -16.50 21.70 18.35
C ALA A 183 -16.44 21.06 19.76
N VAL A 184 -15.59 21.56 20.67
CA VAL A 184 -15.45 20.99 22.03
C VAL A 184 -16.44 21.60 23.04
N GLU A 185 -17.11 22.71 22.71
CA GLU A 185 -18.06 23.38 23.62
C GLU A 185 -19.54 22.91 23.49
N ALA A 186 -19.81 21.88 22.70
CA ALA A 186 -21.16 21.29 22.59
C ALA A 186 -21.38 20.04 23.46
N GLY A 187 -20.44 19.73 24.36
CA GLY A 187 -20.37 18.42 25.03
C GLY A 187 -20.28 18.45 26.56
N CYS A 188 -20.73 19.49 27.26
CA CYS A 188 -20.77 19.48 28.74
C CYS A 188 -22.00 20.21 29.31
N ARG A 189 -23.19 19.60 29.16
CA ARG A 189 -24.29 19.78 30.14
C ARG A 189 -24.49 18.48 30.89
N ALA A 190 -23.64 18.25 31.90
CA ALA A 190 -23.99 17.37 33.00
C ALA A 190 -25.24 17.95 33.68
N ARG A 191 -26.41 17.37 33.39
CA ARG A 191 -27.64 17.63 34.15
C ARG A 191 -27.45 17.05 35.54
N VAL A 192 -26.96 17.86 36.47
CA VAL A 192 -27.16 17.63 37.91
C VAL A 192 -28.67 17.75 38.15
N ARG A 193 -29.34 16.61 38.25
CA ARG A 193 -30.74 16.51 38.67
C ARG A 193 -30.73 16.68 40.19
N ALA A 194 -30.75 17.93 40.65
CA ALA A 194 -30.99 18.25 42.05
C ALA A 194 -32.46 17.93 42.36
N ASP A 195 -32.63 16.91 43.17
CA ASP A 195 -33.86 16.44 43.77
C ASP A 195 -34.51 17.59 44.57
N ARG A 196 -35.62 18.15 44.08
CA ARG A 196 -36.49 19.05 44.87
C ARG A 196 -37.66 18.25 45.40
N GLY A 197 -37.39 17.43 46.41
CA GLY A 197 -38.40 16.94 47.35
C GLY A 197 -38.31 17.76 48.63
N GLY A 198 -39.18 18.75 48.80
CA GLY A 198 -39.30 19.45 50.08
C GLY A 198 -40.42 20.49 50.06
N PRO A 199 -41.60 20.20 50.65
CA PRO A 199 -42.54 21.22 51.02
C PRO A 199 -42.22 21.78 52.41
N LEU A 200 -42.28 23.11 52.48
CA LEU A 200 -42.99 23.92 53.47
C LEU A 200 -42.97 23.50 54.95
N ILE A 201 -42.47 24.41 55.81
CA ILE A 201 -43.11 25.00 57.03
C ILE A 201 -41.97 25.75 57.76
N GLN A 202 -41.92 27.08 57.72
CA GLN A 202 -42.60 28.07 58.57
C GLN A 202 -42.02 28.24 59.98
N GLU A 203 -41.71 29.51 60.26
CA GLU A 203 -41.71 30.21 61.55
C GLU A 203 -40.41 30.37 62.38
N ARG A 204 -40.02 31.66 62.41
CA ARG A 204 -39.75 32.52 63.58
C ARG A 204 -38.56 32.23 64.49
N GLY A 205 -37.82 33.32 64.74
CA GLY A 205 -37.34 33.62 66.09
C GLY A 205 -35.93 34.19 66.14
N THR A 206 -35.85 35.51 66.20
CA THR A 206 -34.69 36.28 66.68
C THR A 206 -34.26 35.87 68.09
N HIS A 207 -32.99 35.47 68.26
CA HIS A 207 -31.94 36.25 68.93
C HIS A 207 -30.62 35.48 68.93
#